data_AF-M1CRX6-F1
#
_entry.id   AF-M1CRX6-F1
#
_cell.length_a   1.000
_cell.length_b   1.000
_cell.length_c   1.000
_cell.angle_alpha   90.00
_cell.angle_beta   90.00
_cell.angle_gamma   90.00
#
_symmetry.space_group_name_H-M   'P 1'
#
loop_
_entity.id
_entity.type
_entity.pdbx_description
1 polymer ?
#
loop_
_entity_poly.entity_id
_entity_poly.type
_entity_poly.pdbx_seq_one_letter_code
_entity_poly.pdbx_strand_id
1 'polypeptide(L)'
;MALTSVKMTEEVWLTCLSHALSTETEEIMGLLLGDTQQSKNGSVTALIWGALPQPRCDRRKDRVETNPEQLTAASVKAEISFLIRDK
;
A
#
# COMPACT_ATOMS: atom_id res chain seq x y z
N MET A 1 -7.84 -8.06 15.49
CA MET A 1 -7.12 -7.13 16.39
C MET A 1 -6.92 -5.83 15.65
N ALA A 2 -7.09 -4.68 16.29
CA ALA A 2 -6.87 -3.38 15.66
C ALA A 2 -5.37 -3.05 15.58
N LEU A 3 -4.97 -2.30 14.54
CA LEU A 3 -3.61 -1.76 14.43
C LEU A 3 -3.39 -0.70 15.51
N THR A 4 -2.24 -0.75 16.17
CA THR A 4 -1.83 0.25 17.17
C THR A 4 -0.97 1.34 16.53
N SER A 5 -0.13 0.98 15.56
CA SER A 5 0.68 1.96 14.82
C SER A 5 1.01 1.50 13.41
N VAL A 6 1.38 2.45 12.56
CA VAL A 6 1.87 2.22 11.20
C VAL A 6 3.20 2.94 11.05
N LYS A 7 4.21 2.23 10.53
CA LYS A 7 5.51 2.78 10.19
C LYS A 7 5.76 2.52 8.71
N MET A 8 6.23 3.52 7.99
CA MET A 8 6.55 3.39 6.56
C MET A 8 7.96 3.90 6.29
N THR A 9 8.59 3.38 5.24
CA THR A 9 9.89 3.86 4.77
C THR A 9 9.76 5.22 4.08
N GLU A 10 10.86 5.97 4.00
CA GLU A 10 10.91 7.26 3.30
C GLU A 10 10.58 7.11 1.81
N GLU A 11 10.98 6.00 1.18
CA GLU A 11 10.67 5.69 -0.22
C GLU A 11 9.16 5.54 -0.44
N VAL A 12 8.47 4.86 0.48
CA VAL A 12 7.01 4.71 0.44
C VAL A 12 6.34 6.07 0.58
N TRP A 13 6.79 6.88 1.54
CA TRP A 13 6.28 8.22 1.74
C TRP A 13 6.41 9.09 0.49
N LEU A 14 7.62 9.13 -0.11
CA LEU A 14 7.88 9.92 -1.31
C LEU A 14 7.05 9.43 -2.51
N THR A 15 6.89 8.12 -2.67
CA THR A 15 6.07 7.53 -3.73
C THR A 15 4.60 7.95 -3.57
N CYS A 16 4.05 7.86 -2.36
CA CYS A 16 2.68 8.27 -2.08
C CYS A 16 2.48 9.77 -2.32
N LEU A 17 3.41 10.61 -1.88
CA LEU A 17 3.32 12.05 -2.08
C LEU A 17 3.42 12.44 -3.56
N SER A 18 4.36 11.83 -4.30
CA SER A 18 4.51 12.07 -5.74
C SER A 18 3.27 11.63 -6.52
N HIS A 19 2.69 10.49 -6.14
CA HIS A 19 1.43 10.02 -6.71
C HIS A 19 0.30 11.00 -6.41
N ALA A 20 0.14 11.43 -5.15
CA ALA A 20 -0.86 12.40 -4.69
C ALA A 20 -0.83 13.71 -5.48
N LEU A 21 0.37 14.17 -5.85
CA LEU A 21 0.57 15.42 -6.60
C LEU A 21 0.58 15.23 -8.12
N SER A 22 0.38 14.01 -8.64
CA SER A 22 0.40 13.75 -10.08
C SER A 22 -0.80 14.34 -10.82
N THR A 23 -1.90 14.59 -10.12
CA THR A 23 -3.12 15.17 -10.69
C THR A 23 -3.90 15.92 -9.62
N GLU A 24 -4.46 17.06 -9.99
CA GLU A 24 -5.35 17.86 -9.12
C GLU A 24 -6.83 17.62 -9.45
N THR A 25 -7.13 16.94 -10.56
CA THR A 25 -8.47 16.90 -11.14
C THR A 25 -9.27 15.64 -10.79
N GLU A 26 -8.60 14.56 -10.40
CA GLU A 26 -9.23 13.29 -10.05
C GLU A 26 -8.61 12.71 -8.78
N GLU A 27 -9.41 12.02 -7.97
CA GLU A 27 -8.88 11.26 -6.85
C GLU A 27 -8.09 10.08 -7.41
N ILE A 28 -7.01 9.72 -6.73
CA ILE A 28 -6.14 8.61 -7.11
C ILE A 28 -6.18 7.52 -6.04
N MET A 29 -5.62 6.36 -6.36
CA MET A 29 -5.53 5.25 -5.42
C MET A 29 -4.24 4.46 -5.57
N GLY A 30 -3.95 3.65 -4.56
CA GLY A 30 -2.82 2.76 -4.53
C GLY A 30 -2.95 1.73 -3.41
N LEU A 31 -2.11 0.70 -3.49
CA LEU A 31 -2.00 -0.34 -2.49
C LEU A 31 -0.65 -0.24 -1.78
N LEU A 32 -0.64 -0.51 -0.48
CA LEU A 32 0.57 -0.55 0.32
C LEU A 32 0.98 -2.01 0.55
N LEU A 33 2.27 -2.27 0.45
CA LEU A 33 2.89 -3.56 0.74
C LEU A 33 3.65 -3.47 2.05
N GLY A 34 3.39 -4.42 2.94
CA GLY A 34 3.91 -4.36 4.29
C GLY A 34 3.72 -5.63 5.07
N ASP A 35 4.41 -5.71 6.21
CA ASP A 35 4.35 -6.80 7.16
C ASP A 35 3.69 -6.32 8.46
N THR A 36 3.04 -7.22 9.19
CA THR A 36 2.50 -6.91 10.52
C THR A 36 3.39 -7.51 11.60
N GLN A 37 3.97 -6.66 12.46
CA GLN A 37 4.72 -7.09 13.63
C GLN A 37 3.88 -7.00 14.89
N GLN A 38 3.88 -8.10 15.64
CA GLN A 38 3.24 -8.19 16.95
C GLN A 38 4.30 -8.03 18.03
N SER A 39 4.14 -7.03 18.89
CA SER A 39 4.99 -6.87 20.07
C SER A 39 4.51 -7.77 21.21
N LYS A 40 5.43 -8.13 22.11
CA LYS A 40 5.13 -8.87 23.35
C LYS A 40 4.10 -8.15 24.23
N ASN A 41 3.97 -6.84 24.06
CA ASN A 41 3.03 -6.00 24.80
C ASN A 41 1.60 -6.02 24.20
N GLY A 42 1.34 -6.84 23.18
CA GLY A 42 0.05 -6.93 22.49
C GLY A 42 -0.21 -5.82 21.47
N SER A 43 0.76 -4.91 21.24
CA SER A 43 0.64 -3.87 20.21
C SER A 43 0.92 -4.43 18.82
N VAL A 44 0.04 -4.14 17.88
CA VAL A 44 0.21 -4.50 16.46
C VAL A 44 0.75 -3.31 15.69
N THR A 45 1.89 -3.48 15.02
CA THR A 45 2.48 -2.44 14.16
C THR A 45 2.56 -2.92 12.71
N ALA A 46 2.01 -2.15 11.77
CA ALA A 46 2.23 -2.38 10.34
C ALA A 46 3.53 -1.71 9.89
N LEU A 47 4.39 -2.47 9.21
CA LEU A 47 5.63 -2.00 8.59
C LEU A 47 5.44 -1.98 7.08
N ILE A 48 5.29 -0.79 6.53
CA ILE A 48 5.08 -0.59 5.10
C ILE A 48 6.42 -0.35 4.43
N TRP A 49 6.75 -1.21 3.47
CA TRP A 49 8.01 -1.18 2.74
C TRP A 49 7.82 -0.97 1.23
N GLY A 50 6.59 -1.04 0.72
CA GLY A 50 6.28 -0.78 -0.67
C GLY A 50 4.97 -0.02 -0.87
N ALA A 51 4.91 0.76 -1.94
CA ALA A 51 3.70 1.42 -2.42
C ALA A 51 3.51 1.11 -3.90
N LEU A 52 2.27 0.78 -4.27
CA LEU A 52 1.87 0.47 -5.65
C LEU A 52 0.75 1.42 -6.05
N PRO A 53 1.05 2.51 -6.77
CA PRO A 53 0.03 3.29 -7.47
C PRO A 53 -0.85 2.38 -8.32
N GLN A 54 -2.17 2.54 -8.23
CA GLN A 54 -3.14 1.76 -8.98
C GLN A 54 -3.99 2.69 -9.86
N PRO A 55 -4.26 2.31 -11.13
CA PRO A 55 -5.20 3.05 -11.95
C PRO A 55 -6.61 2.87 -11.39
N ARG A 56 -7.44 3.90 -11.48
CA ARG A 56 -8.86 3.76 -11.13
C ARG A 56 -9.62 3.05 -12.22
N CYS A 57 -10.37 2.00 -11.85
CA CYS A 57 -11.31 1.34 -12.77
C CYS A 57 -12.64 2.10 -12.89
N ASP A 58 -13.10 2.73 -11.82
CA ASP A 58 -14.27 3.63 -11.81
C ASP A 58 -13.81 5.04 -11.38
N ARG A 59 -14.13 6.05 -12.19
CA ARG A 59 -13.78 7.47 -12.00
C ARG A 59 -14.93 8.30 -11.44
N ARG A 60 -16.04 7.68 -11.04
CA ARG A 60 -17.13 8.39 -10.35
C ARG A 60 -16.60 9.01 -9.06
N LYS A 61 -17.02 10.25 -8.81
CA LYS A 61 -16.63 10.99 -7.61
C LYS A 61 -16.96 10.19 -6.34
N ASP A 62 -16.02 10.17 -5.39
CA ASP A 62 -16.12 9.49 -4.09
C ASP A 62 -16.18 7.94 -4.16
N ARG A 63 -16.10 7.33 -5.36
CA ARG A 63 -16.07 5.88 -5.55
C ARG A 63 -14.67 5.39 -5.88
N VAL A 64 -13.85 5.19 -4.85
CA VAL A 64 -12.50 4.65 -4.97
C VAL A 64 -12.48 3.19 -4.51
N GLU A 65 -12.60 2.26 -5.46
CA GLU A 65 -12.67 0.82 -5.19
C GLU A 65 -11.53 0.09 -5.89
N THR A 66 -10.98 -0.93 -5.22
CA THR A 66 -9.98 -1.84 -5.79
C THR A 66 -10.68 -3.06 -6.36
N ASN A 67 -10.38 -3.41 -7.61
CA ASN A 67 -10.94 -4.62 -8.20
C ASN A 67 -10.17 -5.89 -7.76
N PRO A 68 -10.76 -7.08 -7.88
CA PRO A 68 -10.09 -8.32 -7.51
C PRO A 68 -8.79 -8.55 -8.28
N GLU A 69 -8.74 -8.15 -9.56
CA GLU A 69 -7.57 -8.36 -10.41
C GLU A 69 -6.35 -7.55 -9.95
N GLN A 70 -6.56 -6.30 -9.51
CA GLN A 70 -5.55 -5.43 -8.93
C GLN A 70 -5.04 -5.99 -7.61
N LEU A 71 -5.93 -6.55 -6.78
CA LEU A 71 -5.53 -7.22 -5.55
C LEU A 71 -4.66 -8.45 -5.86
N THR A 72 -5.06 -9.29 -6.80
CA THR A 72 -4.27 -10.46 -7.21
C THR A 72 -2.90 -10.04 -7.75
N ALA A 73 -2.85 -9.04 -8.63
CA ALA A 73 -1.59 -8.54 -9.19
C ALA A 73 -0.66 -7.94 -8.11
N ALA A 74 -1.23 -7.23 -7.14
CA ALA A 74 -0.47 -6.69 -6.01
C ALA A 74 0.07 -7.80 -5.10
N SER A 75 -0.70 -8.85 -4.83
CA SER A 75 -0.25 -10.02 -4.06
C SER A 75 0.93 -10.72 -4.72
N VAL A 76 0.88 -10.96 -6.04
CA VAL A 76 2.00 -11.54 -6.79
C VAL A 76 3.25 -10.66 -6.67
N LYS A 77 3.09 -9.34 -6.76
CA LYS A 77 4.21 -8.40 -6.62
C LYS A 77 4.79 -8.42 -5.20
N ALA A 78 3.95 -8.56 -4.18
CA ALA A 78 4.39 -8.70 -2.80
C ALA A 78 5.24 -9.97 -2.59
N GLU A 79 4.81 -11.11 -3.14
CA GLU A 79 5.55 -12.37 -3.07
C GLU A 79 6.93 -12.28 -3.74
N ILE A 80 7.01 -11.66 -4.92
CA ILE A 80 8.28 -11.46 -5.63
C ILE A 80 9.22 -10.56 -4.82
N SER A 81 8.70 -9.45 -4.28
CA SER A 81 9.49 -8.53 -3.45
C SER A 81 9.97 -9.20 -2.16
N PHE A 82 9.17 -10.08 -1.57
CA PHE A 82 9.57 -10.87 -0.41
C PHE A 82 10.77 -11.78 -0.74
N LEU A 83 10.70 -12.52 -1.85
CA LEU A 83 11.77 -13.43 -2.27
C LEU A 83 13.11 -12.73 -2.59
N ILE A 84 13.06 -11.46 -3.00
CA ILE A 84 14.27 -10.66 -3.25
C ILE A 84 14.89 -10.17 -1.94
N ARG A 85 14.07 -9.86 -0.92
CA ARG A 85 14.54 -9.33 0.37
C ARG A 85 15.17 -10.39 1.28
N ASP A 86 14.85 -11.66 1.10
CA ASP A 86 15.39 -12.80 1.86
C ASP A 86 16.69 -13.40 1.25
N LYS A 87 17.21 -12.84 0.16
CA LYS A 87 18.51 -13.19 -0.43
C LYS A 87 19.57 -12.16 -0.06
#